data_AF-A0A2W6UZD1-F1
#
_entry.id   AF-A0A2W6UZD1-F1
#
_cell.length_a   1.000
_cell.length_b   1.000
_cell.length_c   1.000
_cell.angle_alpha   90.00
_cell.angle_beta   90.00
_cell.angle_gamma   90.00
#
_symmetry.space_group_name_H-M   'P 1'
#
loop_
_entity.id
_entity.type
_entity.pdbx_description
1 polymer ?
#
loop_
_entity_poly.entity_id
_entity_poly.type
_entity_poly.pdbx_seq_one_letter_code
_entity_poly.pdbx_strand_id
1 'polypeptide(L)' 'MSTSTAQEPRTGAIAVVADAVDPARRSDVLLRVRREEGHEISVWWMVGAFVAVSGTVVALMSLIPGGGA' A
#
# COMPACT_ATOMS: atom_id res chain seq x y z
N MET A 1 -37.37 -29.96 38.67
CA MET A 1 -36.50 -28.77 38.86
C MET A 1 -35.25 -29.01 38.04
N SER A 2 -35.22 -28.53 36.79
CA SER A 2 -34.15 -28.82 35.85
C SER A 2 -33.08 -27.74 35.95
N THR A 3 -31.85 -28.13 36.30
CA THR A 3 -30.69 -27.24 36.37
C THR A 3 -30.04 -27.13 34.99
N SER A 4 -30.11 -25.95 34.38
CA SER A 4 -29.39 -25.60 33.16
C SER A 4 -27.89 -25.43 33.47
N THR A 5 -27.05 -26.33 33.00
CA THR A 5 -25.58 -26.13 33.00
C THR A 5 -25.23 -25.14 31.90
N ALA A 6 -24.81 -23.94 32.27
CA ALA A 6 -24.29 -22.94 31.34
C ALA A 6 -23.10 -23.53 30.58
N GLN A 7 -23.25 -23.67 29.26
CA GLN A 7 -22.20 -24.09 28.36
C GLN A 7 -21.26 -22.89 28.17
N GLU A 8 -20.07 -22.95 28.78
CA GLU A 8 -19.01 -21.96 28.61
C GLU A 8 -18.71 -21.75 27.11
N PRO A 9 -18.47 -20.51 26.65
CA PRO A 9 -18.13 -20.27 25.25
C PRO A 9 -16.75 -20.88 24.98
N ARG A 10 -16.71 -22.03 24.31
CA ARG A 10 -15.48 -22.60 23.75
C ARG A 10 -14.98 -21.69 22.65
N THR A 11 -14.12 -20.73 23.01
CA THR A 11 -13.33 -19.98 22.03
C THR A 11 -12.30 -20.94 21.42
N GLY A 12 -12.23 -20.98 20.09
CA GLY A 12 -11.60 -22.04 19.30
C GLY A 12 -10.07 -22.14 19.40
N ALA A 13 -9.57 -22.67 20.51
CA ALA A 13 -8.28 -23.35 20.53
C ALA A 13 -8.45 -24.72 19.87
N ILE A 14 -8.55 -24.72 18.54
CA ILE A 14 -8.62 -25.94 17.73
C ILE A 14 -7.24 -26.60 17.79
N ALA A 15 -7.24 -27.90 18.07
CA ALA A 15 -6.04 -28.72 18.23
C ALA A 15 -5.04 -28.51 17.07
N VAL A 16 -3.78 -28.34 17.46
CA VAL A 16 -2.60 -28.10 16.62
C VAL A 16 -2.51 -29.16 15.51
N VAL A 17 -2.73 -28.77 14.25
CA VAL A 17 -2.42 -29.61 13.10
C VAL A 17 -0.91 -29.54 12.88
N ALA A 18 -0.20 -30.64 13.18
CA ALA A 18 1.26 -30.73 13.16
C ALA A 18 1.93 -30.44 11.79
N ASP A 19 1.14 -30.34 10.72
CA ASP A 19 1.57 -30.07 9.35
C ASP A 19 0.74 -28.97 8.64
N ALA A 20 -0.18 -28.30 9.35
CA ALA A 20 -0.88 -27.17 8.75
C ALA A 20 0.03 -25.95 8.84
N VAL A 21 0.66 -25.62 7.73
CA VAL A 21 1.22 -24.28 7.53
C VAL A 21 0.04 -23.30 7.51
N ASP A 22 -0.31 -22.79 8.68
CA ASP A 22 -1.32 -21.76 8.86
C ASP A 22 -0.95 -20.56 7.97
N PRO A 23 -1.75 -20.25 6.93
CA PRO A 23 -1.48 -19.13 6.05
C PRO A 23 -1.35 -17.80 6.80
N ALA A 24 -2.00 -17.66 7.96
CA ALA A 24 -1.91 -16.47 8.80
C ALA A 24 -0.61 -16.38 9.62
N ARG A 25 0.14 -17.48 9.77
CA ARG A 25 1.46 -17.49 10.45
C ARG A 25 2.63 -17.21 9.50
N ARG A 26 2.38 -17.00 8.21
CA ARG A 26 3.42 -16.63 7.25
C ARG A 26 4.00 -15.25 7.60
N SER A 27 5.32 -15.19 7.76
CA SER A 27 6.03 -13.96 8.15
C SER A 27 5.84 -12.84 7.13
N ASP A 28 5.73 -13.18 5.85
CA ASP A 28 5.39 -12.25 4.78
C ASP A 28 3.96 -11.71 4.90
N VAL A 29 2.99 -12.47 5.42
CA VAL A 29 1.60 -12.01 5.60
C VAL A 29 1.48 -10.99 6.72
N LEU A 30 2.25 -11.13 7.80
CA LEU A 30 2.27 -10.19 8.92
C LEU A 30 2.85 -8.82 8.53
N LEU A 31 3.77 -8.80 7.57
CA LEU A 31 4.48 -7.58 7.14
C LEU A 31 4.03 -7.06 5.77
N ARG A 32 3.22 -7.81 5.02
CA ARG A 32 2.65 -7.36 3.75
C ARG A 32 1.59 -6.31 4.02
N VAL A 33 1.99 -5.05 3.89
CA VAL A 33 1.09 -3.90 3.81
C VAL A 33 0.06 -4.17 2.71
N ARG A 34 -1.21 -4.28 3.09
CA ARG A 34 -2.33 -4.37 2.14
C ARG A 34 -2.54 -2.98 1.54
N ARG A 35 -1.96 -2.74 0.37
CA ARG A 35 -2.37 -1.63 -0.49
C ARG A 35 -3.72 -1.99 -1.11
N GLU A 36 -4.60 -1.01 -1.25
CA GLU A 36 -5.87 -1.22 -1.94
C GLU A 36 -5.61 -1.69 -3.38
N GLU A 37 -6.35 -2.72 -3.80
CA GLU A 37 -6.29 -3.26 -5.15
C GLU A 37 -6.74 -2.16 -6.13
N GLY A 38 -5.89 -1.82 -7.11
CA GLY A 38 -6.18 -0.74 -8.07
C GLY A 38 -5.68 0.65 -7.67
N HIS A 39 -4.73 0.77 -6.74
CA HIS A 39 -4.07 2.06 -6.49
C HIS A 39 -3.24 2.51 -7.69
N GLU A 40 -3.85 3.28 -8.58
CA GLU A 40 -3.19 3.86 -9.74
C GLU A 40 -2.34 5.08 -9.35
N ILE A 41 -1.15 5.17 -9.95
CA ILE A 41 -0.34 6.38 -9.85
C ILE A 41 -1.07 7.51 -10.58
N SER A 42 -1.23 8.65 -9.88
CA SER A 42 -1.84 9.84 -10.48
C SER A 42 -1.03 10.31 -11.69
N VAL A 43 -1.69 10.37 -12.85
CA VAL A 43 -1.11 10.84 -14.13
C VAL A 43 -0.57 12.28 -14.01
N TRP A 44 -1.13 13.08 -13.11
CA TRP A 44 -0.66 14.45 -12.86
C TRP A 44 0.80 14.52 -12.39
N TRP A 45 1.37 13.44 -11.83
CA TRP A 45 2.80 13.39 -11.54
C TRP A 45 3.67 13.43 -12.82
N MET A 46 3.27 12.72 -13.88
CA MET A 46 4.00 12.75 -15.15
C MET A 46 3.85 14.10 -15.85
N VAL A 47 2.63 14.68 -15.82
CA VAL A 47 2.37 16.01 -16.36
C VAL A 47 3.17 17.08 -15.62
N GLY A 48 3.18 17.03 -14.28
CA GLY A 48 3.94 17.95 -13.44
C GLY A 48 5.44 17.84 -13.68
N ALA A 49 5.99 16.62 -13.79
CA ALA A 49 7.39 16.40 -14.10
C ALA A 49 7.78 16.99 -15.47
N PHE A 50 6.95 16.78 -16.49
CA PHE A 50 7.17 17.36 -17.82
C PHE A 50 7.19 18.89 -17.77
N VAL A 51 6.16 19.50 -17.19
CA VAL A 51 6.04 20.97 -17.10
C VAL A 51 7.21 21.57 -16.30
N ALA A 52 7.61 20.94 -15.19
CA ALA A 52 8.72 21.40 -14.36
C ALA A 52 10.05 21.37 -15.12
N VAL A 53 10.36 20.26 -15.82
CA VAL A 53 11.61 20.12 -16.57
C VAL A 53 11.64 21.09 -17.76
N SER A 54 10.57 21.13 -18.57
CA SER A 54 10.49 22.06 -19.70
C SER A 54 10.57 23.51 -19.24
N GLY A 55 9.85 23.88 -18.17
CA GLY A 55 9.92 25.22 -17.59
C GLY A 55 11.33 25.57 -17.11
N THR A 56 12.04 24.62 -16.52
CA THR A 56 13.44 24.80 -16.09
C THR A 56 14.36 25.09 -17.27
N VAL A 57 14.25 24.30 -18.35
CA VAL A 57 15.07 24.52 -19.56
C VAL A 57 14.78 25.89 -20.18
N VAL A 58 13.49 26.24 -20.32
CA VAL A 58 13.07 27.55 -20.84
C VAL A 58 13.61 28.68 -19.96
N ALA A 59 13.51 28.55 -18.64
CA ALA A 59 14.03 29.55 -17.71
C ALA A 59 15.55 29.71 -17.86
N LEU A 60 16.31 28.61 -17.89
CA LEU A 60 17.76 28.65 -18.06
C LEU A 60 18.19 29.31 -19.38
N MET A 61 17.47 29.05 -20.48
CA MET A 61 17.71 29.72 -21.76
C MET A 61 17.29 31.19 -21.77
N SER A 62 16.20 31.53 -21.10
CA SER A 62 15.65 32.90 -21.05
C SER A 62 16.46 33.85 -20.17
N LEU A 63 17.30 33.30 -19.30
CA LEU A 63 18.22 34.07 -18.44
C LEU A 63 19.53 34.46 -19.17
N ILE A 64 19.69 34.12 -20.45
CA ILE A 64 20.81 34.56 -21.30
C ILE A 64 20.38 35.86 -22.02
N PRO A 65 20.93 37.03 -21.67
CA PRO A 65 20.64 38.27 -22.38
C PRO A 65 21.27 38.23 -23.79
N GLY A 66 20.46 38.25 -24.85
CA GLY A 66 20.94 38.35 -26.25
C GLY A 66 20.30 37.44 -27.30
N GLY A 67 19.29 36.62 -26.97
CA GLY A 67 18.65 35.67 -27.90
C GLY A 67 17.59 36.27 -28.85
N GLY A 68 17.54 37.59 -28.98
CA GLY A 68 16.64 38.31 -29.88
C GLY A 68 17.34 39.55 -30.43
N ALA A 69 18.10 39.37 -31.51
CA ALA A 69 18.63 40.40 -32.39
C ALA A 69 18.56 39.87 -33.83
#